data_AF-A0A9P9M9E9-F1
#
_entry.id   AF-A0A9P9M9E9-F1
#
_cell.length_a   1.000
_cell.length_b   1.000
_cell.length_c   1.000
_cell.angle_alpha   90.00
_cell.angle_beta   90.00
_cell.angle_gamma   90.00
#
_symmetry.space_group_name_H-M   'P 1'
#
loop_
_entity.id
_entity.type
_entity.pdbx_description
1 polymer ?
#
loop_
_entity_poly.entity_id
_entity_poly.type
_entity_poly.pdbx_seq_one_letter_code
_entity_poly.pdbx_strand_id
1 'polypeptide(L)' 'REIPSSYLVCEDDRAIPPAVQEAMTEACKKEGARMKVSRVMSGYSPFLSRVEETVTWLRDAAGEEV' A
#
# COMPACT_ATOMS: atom_id res chain seq x y z
N ARG A 1 21.78 4.90 -0.73
CA ARG A 1 20.86 5.16 0.40
C ARG A 1 19.61 4.36 0.12
N GLU A 2 19.16 3.53 1.05
CA GLU A 2 17.91 2.76 0.94
C GLU A 2 16.77 3.59 1.53
N ILE A 3 15.65 3.71 0.82
CA ILE A 3 14.44 4.39 1.32
C ILE A 3 13.40 3.31 1.61
N PRO A 4 13.03 3.07 2.89
CA PRO A 4 11.98 2.13 3.19
C PRO A 4 10.67 2.61 2.56
N SER A 5 9.98 1.71 1.84
CA SER A 5 8.75 2.02 1.13
C SER A 5 7.62 1.10 1.60
N SER A 6 6.41 1.65 1.70
CA SER A 6 5.20 0.90 2.00
C SER A 6 4.14 1.18 0.93
N TYR A 7 3.41 0.16 0.52
CA TYR A 7 2.33 0.26 -0.47
C TYR A 7 1.06 -0.43 0.04
N LEU A 8 -0.08 0.26 -0.05
CA LEU A 8 -1.39 -0.26 0.36
C LEU A 8 -2.22 -0.57 -0.89
N VAL A 9 -2.35 -1.86 -1.21
CA VAL A 9 -3.17 -2.32 -2.33
C VAL A 9 -4.64 -2.15 -2.01
N CYS A 10 -5.37 -1.48 -2.90
CA CYS A 10 -6.82 -1.29 -2.79
C CYS A 10 -7.54 -2.31 -3.69
N GLU A 11 -8.27 -3.27 -3.09
CA GLU A 11 -8.81 -4.45 -3.79
C GLU A 11 -9.96 -4.15 -4.77
N ASP A 12 -10.76 -3.11 -4.51
CA ASP A 12 -11.89 -2.70 -5.36
C ASP A 12 -11.55 -1.41 -6.15
N ASP A 13 -10.26 -1.18 -6.37
CA ASP A 13 -9.78 -0.06 -7.18
C ASP A 13 -10.07 -0.29 -8.67
N ARG A 14 -10.88 0.61 -9.24
CA ARG A 14 -11.25 0.60 -10.66
C ARG A 14 -10.39 1.52 -11.52
N ALA A 15 -9.63 2.42 -10.91
CA ALA A 15 -8.72 3.31 -11.63
C ALA A 15 -7.37 2.61 -11.87
N ILE A 16 -6.88 1.88 -10.87
CA ILE A 16 -5.69 1.03 -10.99
C ILE A 16 -6.04 -0.35 -10.42
N PRO A 17 -6.45 -1.32 -11.25
CA PRO A 17 -6.83 -2.65 -10.76
C PRO A 17 -5.72 -3.33 -9.93
N PRO A 18 -6.06 -4.20 -8.96
CA PRO A 18 -5.08 -4.80 -8.04
C PRO A 18 -3.89 -5.47 -8.72
N ALA A 19 -4.11 -6.15 -9.85
CA ALA A 19 -3.04 -6.77 -10.63
C ALA A 19 -2.01 -5.75 -11.19
N VAL A 20 -2.46 -4.53 -11.52
CA VAL A 20 -1.58 -3.45 -11.98
C VAL A 20 -0.81 -2.88 -10.81
N GLN A 21 -1.46 -2.68 -9.66
CA GLN A 21 -0.79 -2.25 -8.42
C GLN A 21 0.31 -3.25 -8.01
N GLU A 22 0.01 -4.56 -8.05
CA GLU A 22 0.96 -5.63 -7.79
C GLU A 22 2.15 -5.56 -8.76
N ALA A 23 1.89 -5.44 -10.07
CA ALA A 23 2.95 -5.31 -11.07
C ALA A 23 3.87 -4.11 -10.82
N MET A 24 3.32 -2.97 -10.38
CA MET A 24 4.13 -1.80 -9.99
C MET A 24 5.04 -2.11 -8.80
N THR A 25 4.49 -2.73 -7.74
CA THR A 25 5.29 -3.07 -6.55
C THR A 25 6.37 -4.11 -6.87
N GLU A 26 6.07 -5.10 -7.70
CA GLU A 26 7.03 -6.12 -8.12
C GLU A 26 8.13 -5.55 -9.03
N ALA A 27 7.79 -4.60 -9.91
CA ALA A 27 8.80 -3.89 -10.69
C ALA A 27 9.79 -3.15 -9.78
N CYS A 28 9.30 -2.43 -8.77
CA CYS A 28 10.18 -1.76 -7.81
C CYS A 28 11.04 -2.74 -7.00
N LYS A 29 10.48 -3.87 -6.55
CA LYS A 29 11.25 -4.90 -5.83
C LYS A 29 12.36 -5.50 -6.69
N LYS A 30 12.11 -5.73 -7.99
CA LYS A 30 13.11 -6.23 -8.95
C LYS A 30 14.30 -5.27 -9.12
N GLU A 31 14.05 -3.97 -9.02
CA GLU A 31 15.08 -2.92 -9.02
C GLU A 31 15.77 -2.74 -7.64
N GLY A 32 15.49 -3.62 -6.68
CA GLY A 32 16.13 -3.65 -5.36
C GLY A 32 15.43 -2.79 -4.28
N ALA A 33 14.22 -2.30 -4.52
CA ALA A 33 13.47 -1.56 -3.50
C ALA A 33 13.00 -2.48 -2.36
N ARG A 34 13.25 -2.08 -1.11
CA ARG A 34 12.66 -2.72 0.07
C ARG A 34 11.26 -2.17 0.31
N MET A 35 10.26 -2.93 -0.14
CA MET A 35 8.87 -2.52 -0.10
C MET A 35 8.00 -3.49 0.72
N LYS A 36 7.30 -2.97 1.72
CA LYS A 36 6.22 -3.68 2.43
C LYS A 36 4.92 -3.46 1.67
N VAL A 37 4.22 -4.54 1.32
CA VAL A 37 2.93 -4.48 0.61
C VAL A 37 1.85 -5.00 1.55
N SER A 38 0.83 -4.17 1.77
CA SER A 38 -0.37 -4.48 2.54
C SER A 38 -1.59 -4.39 1.62
N ARG A 39 -2.76 -4.84 2.09
CA ARG A 39 -3.98 -4.87 1.29
C ARG A 39 -5.16 -4.37 2.11
N VAL A 40 -6.11 -3.68 1.47
CA VAL A 40 -7.34 -3.19 2.08
C VAL A 40 -8.51 -3.33 1.10
N MET A 41 -9.68 -3.66 1.63
CA MET A 41 -10.89 -3.79 0.82
C MET A 41 -11.54 -2.40 0.62
N SER A 42 -11.00 -1.64 -0.34
CA SER A 42 -11.49 -0.31 -0.73
C SER A 42 -11.33 -0.05 -2.22
N GLY A 43 -12.00 1.00 -2.71
CA GLY A 43 -11.66 1.64 -3.98
C GLY A 43 -10.38 2.49 -3.88
N TYR A 44 -10.14 3.31 -4.92
CA TYR A 44 -8.91 4.10 -5.13
C TYR A 44 -8.46 4.99 -3.96
N SER A 45 -9.39 5.42 -3.10
CA SER A 45 -9.12 6.35 -2.00
C SER A 45 -9.57 5.76 -0.66
N PRO A 46 -8.76 4.87 -0.07
CA PRO A 46 -9.09 4.23 1.22
C PRO A 46 -9.27 5.26 2.33
N PHE A 47 -8.53 6.38 2.30
CA PHE A 47 -8.65 7.47 3.27
C PHE A 47 -10.01 8.20 3.28
N LEU A 48 -10.89 7.94 2.30
CA LEU A 48 -12.27 8.47 2.30
C LEU A 48 -13.32 7.49 2.83
N SER A 49 -13.02 6.18 2.84
CA SER A 49 -14.02 5.12 3.12
C SER A 49 -13.60 4.11 4.19
N ARG A 50 -12.29 3.98 4.41
CA ARG A 50 -11.62 3.07 5.36
C ARG A 50 -10.66 3.88 6.24
N VAL A 51 -11.16 4.96 6.84
CA VAL A 51 -10.34 5.94 7.58
C VAL A 51 -9.50 5.25 8.66
N GLU A 52 -10.13 4.45 9.52
CA GLU A 52 -9.42 3.80 10.64
C GLU A 52 -8.39 2.76 10.18
N GLU A 53 -8.71 1.96 9.16
CA GLU A 53 -7.76 1.00 8.58
C GLU A 53 -6.57 1.74 7.94
N THR A 54 -6.84 2.85 7.25
CA THR A 54 -5.80 3.67 6.62
C THR A 54 -4.89 4.33 7.66
N VAL A 55 -5.47 4.88 8.73
CA VAL A 55 -4.71 5.49 9.83
C VAL A 55 -3.87 4.44 10.55
N THR A 56 -4.45 3.28 10.87
CA THR A 56 -3.74 2.18 11.51
C THR A 56 -2.57 1.72 10.66
N TRP A 57 -2.80 1.52 9.35
CA TRP A 57 -1.75 1.15 8.41
C TRP A 57 -0.64 2.21 8.31
N LEU A 58 -0.99 3.50 8.30
CA LEU A 58 0.00 4.58 8.24
C LEU A 58 0.87 4.62 9.50
N ARG A 59 0.28 4.40 10.68
CA ARG A 59 0.99 4.36 11.97
C ARG A 59 1.95 3.17 12.04
N ASP A 60 1.51 1.97 11.62
CA ASP A 60 2.39 0.80 11.46
C ASP A 60 3.54 1.08 10.47
N ALA A 61 3.24 1.70 9.32
CA ALA A 61 4.27 2.07 8.34
C ALA A 61 5.26 3.11 8.87
N ALA A 62 4.85 3.95 9.82
CA ALA A 62 5.71 4.90 10.53
C ALA A 62 6.52 4.27 11.68
N GLY A 63 6.30 2.98 11.97
CA GLY A 63 7.00 2.25 13.04
C GLY A 63 6.37 2.45 14.42
N GLU A 64 5.12 2.91 14.51
CA GLU A 64 4.37 2.90 15.76
C GLU A 64 3.88 1.47 16.09
N GLU A 65 3.80 1.15 17.38
CA GLU A 65 3.12 -0.05 17.86
C GLU A 65 1.60 0.23 17.92
N VAL A 66 0.85 -0.37 16.99
CA VAL A 66 -0.61 -0.19 16.82
C VAL A 66 -1.36 -1.50 16.63
#